data_AF-A0A0P0LJC0-F1
#
_entry.id   AF-A0A0P0LJC0-F1
#
_cell.length_a   1.000
_cell.length_b   1.000
_cell.length_c   1.000
_cell.angle_alpha   90.00
_cell.angle_beta   90.00
_cell.angle_gamma   90.00
#
_symmetry.space_group_name_H-M   'P 1'
#
loop_
_entity.id
_entity.type
_entity.pdbx_description
1 polymer ?
#
loop_
_entity_poly.entity_id
_entity_poly.type
_entity_poly.pdbx_seq_one_letter_code
_entity_poly.pdbx_strand_id
1 'polypeptide(L)'
;MNKKFIRVLGLGVGLFLAGSLSVNAQKVSFNGERLSLKQAFEKIESVSKYKIAYNTSQLDVNKQVVLNQKNQDVLQILSDLLKGTNCVYQVNDNYIVITLKDDEKVKKIKGTIKDSAGEPIIGANVILKGDATVGSITDRW
;
A
#
# COMPACT_ATOMS: atom_id res chain seq x y z
N MET A 1 64.61 2.83 19.51
CA MET A 1 64.25 1.42 19.31
C MET A 1 62.74 1.27 19.52
N ASN A 2 62.05 0.69 18.53
CA ASN A 2 60.64 0.19 18.51
C ASN A 2 59.52 1.25 18.33
N LYS A 3 59.09 1.55 17.10
CA LYS A 3 57.98 0.92 16.32
C LYS A 3 56.68 0.83 17.15
N LYS A 4 55.56 1.47 16.77
CA LYS A 4 54.72 1.11 15.61
C LYS A 4 53.84 2.28 15.14
N PHE A 5 53.79 2.43 13.81
CA PHE A 5 52.80 3.19 13.04
C PHE A 5 51.42 2.51 13.11
N ILE A 6 50.38 3.25 13.46
CA ILE A 6 49.01 3.03 12.94
C ILE A 6 48.41 4.41 12.65
N ARG A 7 48.31 4.73 11.35
CA ARG A 7 47.59 5.88 10.79
C ARG A 7 46.32 5.33 10.13
N VAL A 8 45.13 5.64 10.65
CA VAL A 8 43.85 5.62 9.93
C VAL A 8 42.94 6.63 10.65
N LEU A 9 42.90 7.90 10.23
CA LEU A 9 41.89 8.47 9.33
C LEU A 9 40.44 8.26 9.82
N GLY A 10 40.02 9.06 10.80
CA GLY A 10 38.62 9.17 11.21
C GLY A 10 37.86 10.15 10.32
N LEU A 11 37.62 9.79 9.05
CA LEU A 11 36.60 10.42 8.20
C LEU A 11 35.29 9.65 8.36
N GLY A 12 34.64 9.83 9.51
CA GLY A 12 33.28 9.33 9.75
C GLY A 12 32.26 10.36 9.28
N VAL A 13 32.11 10.48 7.96
CA VAL A 13 31.03 11.25 7.32
C VAL A 13 29.71 10.54 7.66
N GLY A 14 29.03 11.01 8.70
CA GLY A 14 27.64 10.69 8.99
C GLY A 14 26.73 11.74 8.36
N LEU A 15 26.78 11.92 7.03
CA LEU A 15 25.81 12.75 6.32
C LEU A 15 24.49 11.98 6.30
N PHE A 16 23.67 12.19 7.32
CA PHE A 16 22.29 11.73 7.35
C PHE A 16 21.51 12.55 6.31
N LEU A 17 21.59 12.11 5.05
CA LEU A 17 20.71 12.59 4.00
C LEU A 17 19.30 12.11 4.37
N ALA A 18 18.59 12.93 5.13
CA ALA A 18 17.14 12.93 5.12
C ALA A 18 16.71 13.32 3.70
N GLY A 19 16.69 12.33 2.81
CA GLY A 19 16.04 12.44 1.53
C GLY A 19 14.55 12.61 1.80
N SER A 20 14.09 13.84 1.91
CA SER A 20 12.69 14.15 1.73
C SER A 20 12.32 13.63 0.34
N LEU A 21 11.61 12.50 0.29
CA LEU A 21 10.97 12.04 -0.93
C LEU A 21 9.94 13.09 -1.30
N SER A 22 10.37 14.10 -2.05
CA SER A 22 9.49 15.04 -2.72
C SER A 22 8.72 14.25 -3.77
N VAL A 23 7.61 13.65 -3.35
CA VAL A 23 6.59 13.13 -4.26
C VAL A 23 6.15 14.34 -5.06
N ASN A 24 6.63 14.42 -6.31
CA ASN A 24 6.26 15.46 -7.24
C ASN A 24 4.79 15.24 -7.62
N ALA A 25 3.91 15.83 -6.81
CA ALA A 25 2.47 15.82 -6.92
C ALA A 25 2.01 16.72 -8.07
N GLN A 26 1.58 16.12 -9.18
CA GLN A 26 1.06 16.88 -10.33
C GLN A 26 -0.43 17.16 -10.10
N LYS A 27 -0.79 18.45 -9.99
CA LYS A 27 -2.19 18.88 -9.77
C LYS A 27 -2.94 18.97 -11.09
N VAL A 28 -4.14 18.39 -11.16
CA VAL A 28 -4.97 18.33 -12.37
C VAL A 28 -6.41 18.77 -12.05
N SER A 29 -7.09 19.39 -13.02
CA SER A 29 -8.50 19.76 -12.93
C SER A 29 -9.32 19.15 -14.06
N PHE A 30 -10.43 18.51 -13.72
CA PHE A 30 -11.37 17.83 -14.62
C PHE A 30 -12.80 18.36 -14.38
N ASN A 31 -13.46 18.79 -15.45
CA ASN A 31 -14.81 19.37 -15.40
C ASN A 31 -15.89 18.30 -15.52
N GLY A 32 -16.13 17.52 -14.45
CA GLY A 32 -17.40 16.82 -14.21
C GLY A 32 -17.98 15.96 -15.34
N GLU A 33 -17.14 15.39 -16.20
CA GLU A 33 -17.59 14.54 -17.31
C GLU A 33 -17.89 13.12 -16.79
N ARG A 34 -18.97 12.51 -17.32
CA ARG A 34 -19.17 11.05 -17.24
C ARG A 34 -18.35 10.41 -18.34
N LEU A 35 -17.41 9.58 -17.95
CA LEU A 35 -16.51 8.90 -18.87
C LEU A 35 -16.22 7.49 -18.35
N SER A 36 -15.74 6.61 -19.23
CA SER A 36 -15.33 5.28 -18.82
C SER A 36 -14.05 5.33 -17.98
N LEU A 37 -13.84 4.35 -17.11
CA LEU A 37 -12.57 4.21 -16.38
C LEU A 37 -11.36 4.22 -17.32
N LYS A 38 -11.49 3.60 -18.51
CA LYS A 38 -10.46 3.65 -19.56
C LYS A 38 -10.13 5.09 -19.97
N GLN A 39 -11.15 5.88 -20.31
CA GLN A 39 -10.97 7.27 -20.69
C GLN A 39 -10.39 8.11 -19.54
N ALA A 40 -10.74 7.79 -18.30
CA ALA A 40 -10.20 8.47 -17.13
C ALA A 40 -8.69 8.22 -17.01
N PHE A 41 -8.26 6.98 -17.20
CA PHE A 41 -6.85 6.60 -17.19
C PHE A 41 -6.09 7.26 -18.33
N GLU A 42 -6.62 7.23 -19.56
CA GLU A 42 -6.00 7.92 -20.70
C GLU A 42 -5.82 9.42 -20.45
N LYS A 43 -6.84 10.07 -19.86
CA LYS A 43 -6.76 11.50 -19.51
C LYS A 43 -5.68 11.73 -18.46
N ILE A 44 -5.60 10.89 -17.43
CA ILE A 44 -4.56 10.96 -16.40
C ILE A 44 -3.16 10.75 -16.99
N GLU A 45 -2.99 9.79 -17.90
CA GLU A 45 -1.70 9.58 -18.57
C GLU A 45 -1.30 10.77 -19.45
N SER A 46 -2.25 11.45 -20.10
CA SER A 46 -1.95 12.62 -20.95
C SER A 46 -1.50 13.86 -20.18
N VAL A 47 -1.93 13.97 -18.92
CA VAL A 47 -1.69 15.14 -18.05
C VAL A 47 -0.77 14.82 -16.90
N SER A 48 -0.11 13.66 -16.90
CA SER A 48 0.84 13.24 -15.87
C SER A 48 2.03 12.49 -16.47
N LYS A 49 3.07 12.30 -15.68
CA LYS A 49 4.24 11.47 -16.07
C LYS A 49 4.01 9.96 -15.91
N TYR A 50 2.83 9.55 -15.42
CA TYR A 50 2.56 8.16 -15.08
C TYR A 50 1.96 7.37 -16.25
N LYS A 51 2.34 6.10 -16.35
CA LYS A 51 1.73 5.09 -17.21
C LYS A 51 0.94 4.10 -16.37
N ILE A 52 -0.32 3.86 -16.72
CA ILE A 52 -1.26 3.05 -15.95
C ILE A 52 -1.37 1.68 -16.62
N ALA A 53 -0.88 0.65 -15.93
CA ALA A 53 -1.06 -0.74 -16.31
C ALA A 53 -2.20 -1.36 -15.49
N TYR A 54 -3.10 -2.07 -16.16
CA TYR A 54 -4.22 -2.76 -15.52
C TYR A 54 -4.55 -4.05 -16.26
N ASN A 55 -5.15 -5.01 -15.55
CA ASN A 55 -5.64 -6.25 -16.13
C ASN A 55 -7.14 -6.12 -16.45
N THR A 56 -7.51 -6.22 -17.72
CA THR A 56 -8.90 -6.14 -18.20
C THR A 56 -9.79 -7.27 -17.69
N SER A 57 -9.22 -8.41 -17.29
CA SER A 57 -9.95 -9.50 -16.64
C SER A 57 -10.28 -9.22 -15.17
N GLN A 58 -9.59 -8.26 -14.54
CA GLN A 58 -9.75 -7.93 -13.12
C GLN A 58 -10.49 -6.61 -12.89
N LEU A 59 -10.44 -5.69 -13.86
CA LEU A 59 -11.06 -4.37 -13.78
C LEU A 59 -11.94 -4.12 -15.00
N ASP A 60 -13.24 -3.89 -14.78
CA ASP A 60 -14.15 -3.44 -15.83
C ASP A 60 -13.91 -1.96 -16.15
N VAL A 61 -13.09 -1.72 -17.18
CA VAL A 61 -12.74 -0.37 -17.62
C VAL A 61 -13.85 0.34 -18.40
N ASN A 62 -14.95 -0.35 -18.72
CA ASN A 62 -16.11 0.26 -19.37
C ASN A 62 -17.07 0.90 -18.36
N LYS A 63 -16.88 0.63 -17.06
CA LYS A 63 -17.67 1.23 -15.99
C LYS A 63 -17.58 2.75 -16.06
N GLN A 64 -18.75 3.39 -16.00
CA GLN A 64 -18.88 4.84 -16.01
C GLN A 64 -18.46 5.42 -14.66
N VAL A 65 -17.59 6.41 -14.69
CA VAL A 65 -17.11 7.16 -13.54
C VAL A 65 -17.30 8.66 -13.78
N VAL A 66 -17.56 9.39 -12.71
CA VAL A 66 -17.69 10.85 -12.76
C VAL A 66 -16.37 11.44 -12.29
N LEU A 67 -15.68 12.13 -13.19
CA LEU A 67 -14.41 12.77 -12.88
C LEU A 67 -14.64 14.26 -12.61
N ASN A 68 -14.95 14.59 -11.36
CA ASN A 68 -15.19 15.98 -10.91
C ASN A 68 -14.16 16.39 -9.87
N GLN A 69 -12.92 16.64 -10.30
CA GLN A 69 -11.82 16.98 -9.41
C GLN A 69 -11.18 18.29 -9.84
N LYS A 70 -10.94 19.22 -8.91
CA LYS A 70 -10.24 20.48 -9.17
C LYS A 70 -9.00 20.55 -8.30
N ASN A 71 -7.84 20.81 -8.91
CA ASN A 71 -6.56 20.98 -8.21
C ASN A 71 -6.17 19.78 -7.30
N GLN A 72 -6.54 18.55 -7.69
CA GLN A 72 -6.18 17.35 -6.94
C GLN A 72 -4.95 16.65 -7.52
N ASP A 73 -4.25 15.93 -6.64
CA ASP A 73 -3.12 15.09 -6.98
C ASP A 73 -3.56 13.89 -7.83
N VAL A 74 -2.76 13.50 -8.83
CA VAL A 74 -3.04 12.36 -9.72
C VAL A 74 -3.29 11.05 -8.97
N LEU A 75 -2.52 10.75 -7.92
CA LEU A 75 -2.70 9.55 -7.11
C LEU A 75 -3.98 9.62 -6.29
N GLN A 76 -4.36 10.83 -5.83
CA GLN A 76 -5.62 11.04 -5.14
C GLN A 76 -6.81 10.85 -6.09
N ILE A 77 -6.72 11.40 -7.31
CA ILE A 77 -7.72 11.23 -8.36
C ILE A 77 -7.88 9.73 -8.69
N LEU A 78 -6.76 9.01 -8.84
CA LEU A 78 -6.78 7.57 -9.11
C LEU A 78 -7.41 6.79 -7.95
N SER A 79 -7.08 7.14 -6.71
CA SER A 79 -7.71 6.54 -5.53
C SER A 79 -9.22 6.74 -5.53
N ASP A 80 -9.69 7.92 -5.92
CA ASP A 80 -11.12 8.23 -5.98
C ASP A 80 -11.82 7.52 -7.15
N LEU A 81 -11.14 7.34 -8.28
CA LEU A 81 -11.64 6.54 -9.41
C LEU A 81 -11.76 5.05 -9.07
N LEU A 82 -10.86 4.54 -8.24
CA LEU A 82 -10.87 3.15 -7.78
C LEU A 82 -11.80 2.93 -6.58
N LYS A 83 -12.35 3.98 -5.95
CA LYS A 83 -13.34 3.82 -4.87
C LYS A 83 -14.57 3.05 -5.37
N GLY A 84 -14.97 2.04 -4.60
CA GLY A 84 -16.07 1.14 -4.98
C GLY A 84 -15.68 0.10 -6.04
N THR A 85 -14.39 -0.07 -6.31
CA THR A 85 -13.82 -1.25 -6.97
C THR A 85 -13.05 -2.08 -5.93
N ASN A 86 -12.88 -3.38 -6.19
CA ASN A 86 -12.01 -4.22 -5.36
C ASN A 86 -10.54 -4.15 -5.81
N CYS A 87 -10.08 -2.97 -6.24
CA CYS A 87 -8.76 -2.76 -6.82
C CYS A 87 -7.97 -1.74 -6.01
N VAL A 88 -6.65 -1.93 -5.99
CA VAL A 88 -5.66 -1.01 -5.41
C VAL A 88 -4.62 -0.67 -6.47
N TYR A 89 -3.89 0.43 -6.27
CA TYR A 89 -2.80 0.83 -7.15
C TYR A 89 -1.46 0.77 -6.42
N GLN A 90 -0.41 0.44 -7.16
CA GLN A 90 0.97 0.50 -6.71
C GLN A 90 1.76 1.39 -7.66
N VAL A 91 2.58 2.30 -7.11
CA VAL A 91 3.42 3.21 -7.90
C VAL A 91 4.84 2.64 -7.94
N ASN A 92 5.30 2.30 -9.13
CA ASN A 92 6.66 1.85 -9.43
C ASN A 92 7.30 2.87 -10.39
N ASP A 93 8.04 3.83 -9.83
CA ASP A 93 8.63 4.95 -10.56
C ASP A 93 7.61 5.76 -11.39
N ASN A 94 7.58 5.55 -12.71
CA ASN A 94 6.66 6.19 -13.64
C ASN A 94 5.49 5.27 -14.04
N TYR A 95 5.39 4.08 -13.47
CA TYR A 95 4.30 3.15 -13.71
C TYR A 95 3.36 3.06 -12.51
N ILE A 96 2.07 3.04 -12.78
CA ILE A 96 1.01 2.78 -11.83
C ILE A 96 0.40 1.45 -12.22
N VAL A 97 0.50 0.44 -11.36
CA VAL A 97 -0.07 -0.89 -11.62
C VAL A 97 -1.33 -1.04 -10.77
N ILE A 98 -2.47 -1.25 -11.44
CA ILE A 98 -3.74 -1.52 -10.77
C ILE A 98 -3.91 -3.03 -10.64
N THR A 99 -4.08 -3.49 -9.41
CA THR A 99 -4.25 -4.90 -9.05
C THR A 99 -5.49 -5.08 -8.20
N LEU A 100 -6.02 -6.30 -8.12
CA LEU A 100 -7.03 -6.60 -7.11
C LEU A 100 -6.45 -6.32 -5.72
N LYS A 101 -7.27 -5.73 -4.87
CA LYS A 101 -6.96 -5.64 -3.45
C LYS A 101 -6.76 -7.06 -2.96
N ASP A 102 -5.53 -7.40 -2.58
CA ASP A 102 -5.32 -8.56 -1.76
C ASP A 102 -5.94 -8.18 -0.42
N ASP A 103 -7.14 -8.70 -0.16
CA ASP A 103 -7.62 -8.73 1.22
C ASP A 103 -6.56 -9.56 1.93
N GLU A 104 -5.69 -8.90 2.71
CA GLU A 104 -4.88 -9.59 3.70
C GLU A 104 -5.84 -10.47 4.47
N LYS A 105 -5.92 -11.74 4.07
CA LYS A 105 -6.88 -12.67 4.63
C LYS A 105 -6.43 -12.80 6.07
N VAL A 106 -7.11 -12.09 6.96
CA VAL A 106 -7.03 -12.34 8.39
C VAL A 106 -7.34 -13.81 8.53
N LYS A 107 -6.30 -14.62 8.73
CA LYS A 107 -6.44 -16.07 8.82
C LYS A 107 -7.22 -16.33 10.09
N LYS A 108 -8.52 -16.58 9.94
CA LYS A 108 -9.40 -16.92 11.07
C LYS A 108 -9.04 -18.32 11.54
N ILE A 109 -8.27 -18.40 12.61
CA ILE A 109 -7.94 -19.66 13.29
C ILE A 109 -9.09 -19.99 14.24
N LYS A 110 -9.62 -21.21 14.16
CA LYS A 110 -10.62 -21.76 15.09
C LYS A 110 -10.00 -22.92 15.86
N GLY A 111 -10.29 -23.01 17.15
CA GLY A 111 -9.83 -24.09 18.00
C GLY A 111 -10.32 -23.92 19.43
N THR A 112 -10.21 -24.97 20.24
CA THR A 112 -10.52 -24.93 21.66
C THR A 112 -9.21 -24.97 22.44
N ILE A 113 -8.97 -23.95 23.26
CA ILE A 113 -7.84 -23.94 24.19
C ILE A 113 -8.32 -24.57 25.48
N LYS A 114 -7.63 -25.61 25.93
CA LYS A 114 -7.93 -26.36 27.16
C LYS A 114 -6.79 -26.26 28.15
N ASP A 115 -7.10 -26.30 29.44
CA ASP A 115 -6.11 -26.45 30.50
C ASP A 115 -5.66 -27.91 30.68
N SER A 116 -4.84 -28.18 31.70
CA SER A 116 -4.37 -29.54 32.03
C SER A 116 -5.48 -30.48 32.51
N ALA A 117 -6.61 -29.95 32.98
CA ALA A 117 -7.78 -30.73 33.38
C ALA A 117 -8.74 -31.02 32.21
N GLY A 118 -8.51 -30.40 31.04
CA GLY A 118 -9.34 -30.54 29.85
C GLY A 118 -10.46 -29.51 29.73
N GLU A 119 -10.49 -28.52 30.63
CA GLU A 119 -11.50 -27.46 30.68
C GLU A 119 -11.14 -26.31 29.73
N PRO A 120 -12.11 -25.75 28.99
CA PRO A 120 -11.86 -24.68 28.04
C PRO A 120 -11.49 -23.37 28.74
N ILE A 121 -10.44 -22.70 28.25
CA ILE A 121 -9.97 -21.43 28.79
C ILE A 121 -10.59 -20.28 28.01
N ILE A 122 -11.25 -19.36 28.73
CA ILE A 122 -11.77 -18.11 28.16
C ILE A 122 -10.70 -17.01 28.16
N GLY A 123 -10.63 -16.23 27.08
CA GLY A 123 -9.75 -15.06 26.99
C GLY A 123 -8.26 -15.38 26.95
N ALA A 124 -7.86 -16.52 26.39
CA ALA A 124 -6.47 -16.86 26.19
C ALA A 124 -5.83 -15.96 25.11
N ASN A 125 -4.57 -15.57 25.34
CA ASN A 125 -3.77 -14.83 24.38
C ASN A 125 -3.01 -15.82 23.47
N VAL A 126 -3.15 -15.67 22.17
CA VAL A 126 -2.53 -16.51 21.15
C VAL A 126 -1.54 -15.67 20.35
N ILE A 127 -0.27 -16.07 20.33
CA ILE A 127 0.81 -15.38 19.61
C ILE A 127 1.33 -16.31 18.51
N LEU A 128 1.61 -15.75 17.33
CA LEU A 128 2.23 -16.49 16.25
C LEU A 128 3.65 -16.93 16.64
N LYS A 129 3.90 -18.24 16.60
CA LYS A 129 5.23 -18.77 16.91
C LYS A 129 6.26 -18.20 15.94
N GLY A 130 7.21 -17.41 16.46
CA GLY A 130 8.26 -16.75 15.68
C GLY A 130 8.01 -15.26 15.40
N ASP A 131 6.83 -14.74 15.73
CA ASP A 131 6.51 -13.31 15.61
C ASP A 131 5.68 -12.84 16.81
N ALA A 132 6.34 -12.15 17.74
CA ALA A 132 5.71 -11.66 18.96
C ALA A 132 4.78 -10.45 18.72
N THR A 133 4.80 -9.86 17.52
CA THR A 133 3.97 -8.70 17.17
C THR A 133 2.60 -9.11 16.61
N VAL A 134 2.45 -10.37 16.24
CA VAL A 134 1.21 -10.93 15.68
C VAL A 134 0.54 -11.83 16.72
N GLY A 135 -0.58 -11.37 17.27
CA GLY A 135 -1.36 -12.13 18.25
C GLY A 135 -2.84 -11.76 18.25
N SER A 136 -3.65 -12.57 18.93
CA SER A 136 -5.09 -12.38 19.07
C SER A 136 -5.60 -12.96 20.40
N ILE A 137 -6.73 -12.44 20.88
CA ILE A 137 -7.39 -12.93 22.09
C ILE A 137 -8.59 -13.80 21.66
N THR A 138 -8.73 -14.98 22.27
CA THR A 138 -9.86 -15.87 21.99
C THR A 138 -11.19 -15.28 22.46
N ASP A 139 -12.24 -15.48 21.66
CA ASP A 139 -13.61 -15.09 21.97
C ASP A 139 -14.26 -15.96 23.06
N ARG A 140 -15.37 -15.46 23.62
CA ARG A 140 -16.24 -16.23 24.52
C ARG A 140 -17.23 -17.01 23.68
N TRP A 141 -17.48 -18.26 24.08
CA TRP A 141 -18.37 -19.20 23.40
C TRP A 141 -19.82 -18.75 23.38
#